data_AF-A0A2X1BY22-F1
#
_entry.id   AF-A0A2X1BY22-F1
#
_cell.length_a   1.000
_cell.length_b   1.000
_cell.length_c   1.000
_cell.angle_alpha   90.00
_cell.angle_beta   90.00
_cell.angle_gamma   90.00
#
_symmetry.space_group_name_H-M   'P 1'
#
loop_
_entity.id
_entity.type
_entity.pdbx_description
1 polymer ?
#
loop_
_entity_poly.entity_id
_entity_poly.type
_entity_poly.pdbx_seq_one_letter_code
_entity_poly.pdbx_strand_id
1 'polypeptide(L)'
;MAFGMVANILIARFTRLRYIFLTGHHTFYMACMIAVILSVAGLKSFMLVLVGSLWLGFVMAFFPAIAQKYMCKITGSDDVGFGHFGTVGYVLAGAIGQWIGKGSKSTEELNLPKNLSFLRDSSVSISITMAIIYLILVIAAGSEFVQTQLSAGKNFLVFAIIQAITFAAGVFIILQGVRLILAEIVPAFTGFSERLVPNAKPALDCPIVFPYAPNAVLIGFLSSFVGGLVGLAMLGMLNWVLILPGVVPHFFCGATAGVFGNATGGRRGAIVGAFVHGVLISFLPVFLLPVLGDLGFAATTFSDTDFGVVGILMGKLAGVGAVLISLVIFAIIGGLVAYHRLVPEKAIAKHPLKHFKPNRLLMPVWLRFRTILY
;
A
#
# COMPACT_ATOMS: atom_id res chain seq x y z
N MET A 1 -20.05 1.82 0.96
CA MET A 1 -18.96 2.35 1.82
C MET A 1 -19.40 2.54 3.27
N ALA A 2 -20.34 3.44 3.58
CA ALA A 2 -20.72 3.77 4.97
C ALA A 2 -21.07 2.54 5.84
N PHE A 3 -21.99 1.68 5.38
CA PHE A 3 -22.30 0.43 6.09
C PHE A 3 -21.12 -0.54 6.19
N GLY A 4 -20.20 -0.52 5.24
CA GLY A 4 -18.97 -1.32 5.31
C GLY A 4 -18.02 -0.85 6.41
N MET A 5 -17.96 0.46 6.67
CA MET A 5 -17.24 0.99 7.83
C MET A 5 -17.90 0.55 9.14
N VAL A 6 -19.24 0.58 9.22
CA VAL A 6 -19.96 0.04 10.39
C VAL A 6 -19.64 -1.44 10.58
N ALA A 7 -19.67 -2.23 9.50
CA ALA A 7 -19.28 -3.64 9.56
C ALA A 7 -17.82 -3.83 10.00
N ASN A 8 -16.88 -3.00 9.53
CA ASN A 8 -15.48 -3.04 9.96
C ASN A 8 -15.35 -2.79 11.47
N ILE A 9 -16.04 -1.78 12.00
CA ILE A 9 -16.08 -1.48 13.44
C ILE A 9 -16.66 -2.66 14.23
N LEU A 10 -17.78 -3.24 13.78
CA LEU A 10 -18.41 -4.37 14.45
C LEU A 10 -17.50 -5.62 14.43
N ILE A 11 -16.87 -5.92 13.29
CA ILE A 11 -15.91 -7.02 13.17
C ILE A 11 -14.72 -6.77 14.10
N ALA A 12 -14.16 -5.57 14.12
CA ALA A 12 -13.05 -5.24 15.02
C ALA A 12 -13.44 -5.32 16.50
N ARG A 13 -14.71 -5.04 16.84
CA ARG A 13 -15.26 -5.11 18.20
C ARG A 13 -15.47 -6.54 18.68
N PHE A 14 -16.00 -7.40 17.83
CA PHE A 14 -16.44 -8.75 18.21
C PHE A 14 -15.50 -9.86 17.76
N THR A 15 -14.37 -9.52 17.11
CA THR A 15 -13.36 -10.49 16.68
C THR A 15 -11.96 -10.05 17.12
N ARG A 16 -10.95 -10.87 16.81
CA ARG A 16 -9.53 -10.54 17.05
C ARG A 16 -8.92 -9.67 15.95
N LEU A 17 -9.67 -9.35 14.88
CA LEU A 17 -9.21 -8.47 13.80
C LEU A 17 -9.40 -7.01 14.21
N ARG A 18 -8.62 -6.55 15.19
CA ARG A 18 -8.75 -5.23 15.83
C ARG A 18 -8.13 -4.11 14.98
N TYR A 19 -8.61 -3.95 13.75
CA TYR A 19 -8.13 -2.95 12.80
C TYR A 19 -9.27 -2.11 12.25
N ILE A 20 -9.13 -0.79 12.34
CA ILE A 20 -10.07 0.14 11.72
C ILE A 20 -9.40 0.75 10.50
N PHE A 21 -9.96 0.48 9.33
CA PHE A 21 -9.39 0.87 8.05
C PHE A 21 -9.78 2.30 7.69
N LEU A 22 -8.82 3.22 7.66
CA LEU A 22 -9.08 4.66 7.54
C LEU A 22 -8.82 5.24 6.15
N THR A 23 -8.52 4.40 5.16
CA THR A 23 -8.27 4.85 3.78
C THR A 23 -9.56 4.91 2.97
N GLY A 24 -10.26 6.04 3.09
CA GLY A 24 -11.62 6.23 2.58
C GLY A 24 -11.75 6.05 1.06
N HIS A 25 -10.84 6.59 0.26
CA HIS A 25 -10.93 6.51 -1.20
C HIS A 25 -10.78 5.06 -1.72
N HIS A 26 -9.85 4.28 -1.16
CA HIS A 26 -9.76 2.84 -1.44
C HIS A 26 -11.01 2.10 -0.98
N THR A 27 -11.55 2.44 0.19
CA THR A 27 -12.81 1.86 0.70
C THR A 27 -13.98 2.13 -0.25
N PHE A 28 -14.02 3.32 -0.85
CA PHE A 28 -15.01 3.66 -1.87
C PHE A 28 -14.86 2.80 -3.12
N TYR A 29 -13.65 2.70 -3.69
CA TYR A 29 -13.39 1.88 -4.88
C TYR A 29 -13.73 0.39 -4.67
N MET A 30 -13.32 -0.18 -3.53
CA MET A 30 -13.61 -1.56 -3.20
C MET A 30 -15.12 -1.77 -2.99
N ALA A 31 -15.81 -0.80 -2.37
CA ALA A 31 -17.26 -0.85 -2.25
C ALA A 31 -17.95 -0.88 -3.62
N CYS A 32 -17.49 -0.07 -4.57
CA CYS A 32 -18.03 -0.05 -5.93
C CYS A 32 -17.85 -1.42 -6.61
N MET A 33 -16.64 -2.00 -6.57
CA MET A 33 -16.37 -3.31 -7.16
C MET A 33 -17.24 -4.42 -6.53
N ILE A 34 -17.28 -4.48 -5.19
CA ILE A 34 -18.10 -5.44 -4.44
C ILE A 34 -19.58 -5.30 -4.79
N ALA A 35 -20.11 -4.07 -4.79
CA ALA A 35 -21.52 -3.82 -5.09
C ALA A 35 -21.89 -4.28 -6.50
N VAL A 36 -21.00 -4.03 -7.45
CA VAL A 36 -21.21 -4.42 -8.85
C VAL A 36 -21.19 -5.94 -9.02
N ILE A 37 -20.20 -6.64 -8.45
CA ILE A 37 -20.14 -8.11 -8.50
C ILE A 37 -21.41 -8.73 -7.89
N LEU A 38 -21.88 -8.22 -6.75
CA LEU A 38 -23.10 -8.71 -6.10
C LEU A 38 -24.37 -8.40 -6.91
N SER A 39 -24.42 -7.26 -7.59
CA SER A 39 -25.52 -6.91 -8.49
C SER A 39 -25.60 -7.86 -9.68
N VAL A 40 -24.46 -8.20 -10.30
CA VAL A 40 -24.38 -9.19 -11.38
C VAL A 40 -24.79 -10.58 -10.88
N ALA A 41 -24.43 -10.93 -9.64
CA ALA A 41 -24.89 -12.17 -9.00
C ALA A 41 -26.40 -12.23 -8.75
N GLY A 42 -27.14 -11.13 -8.95
CA GLY A 42 -28.59 -11.05 -8.79
C GLY A 42 -29.07 -10.58 -7.40
N LEU A 43 -28.18 -10.17 -6.50
CA LEU A 43 -28.60 -9.55 -5.23
C LEU A 43 -29.19 -8.17 -5.51
N LYS A 44 -30.24 -7.81 -4.77
CA LYS A 44 -30.92 -6.51 -4.90
C LYS A 44 -31.15 -5.86 -3.54
N SER A 45 -31.31 -4.54 -3.56
CA SER A 45 -31.78 -3.72 -2.45
C SER A 45 -31.05 -4.02 -1.13
N PHE A 46 -31.79 -4.44 -0.09
CA PHE A 46 -31.25 -4.67 1.24
C PHE A 46 -30.17 -5.75 1.28
N MET A 47 -30.37 -6.89 0.60
CA MET A 47 -29.42 -8.01 0.64
C MET A 47 -28.08 -7.64 -0.03
N LEU A 48 -28.12 -6.85 -1.10
CA LEU A 48 -26.90 -6.35 -1.74
C LEU A 48 -26.10 -5.47 -0.78
N VAL A 49 -26.77 -4.52 -0.11
CA VAL A 49 -26.13 -3.61 0.84
C VAL A 49 -25.57 -4.36 2.05
N LEU A 50 -26.36 -5.28 2.62
CA LEU A 50 -25.96 -6.08 3.77
C LEU A 50 -24.73 -6.95 3.43
N VAL A 51 -24.83 -7.80 2.42
CA VAL A 51 -23.74 -8.73 2.04
C VAL A 51 -22.51 -7.95 1.58
N GLY A 52 -22.70 -6.89 0.79
CA GLY A 52 -21.59 -6.02 0.36
C GLY A 52 -20.90 -5.30 1.51
N SER A 53 -21.68 -4.85 2.52
CA SER A 53 -21.11 -4.22 3.72
C SER A 53 -20.29 -5.20 4.56
N LEU A 54 -20.76 -6.44 4.70
CA LEU A 54 -20.05 -7.48 5.45
C LEU A 54 -18.75 -7.90 4.76
N TRP A 55 -18.78 -8.09 3.44
CA TRP A 55 -17.57 -8.35 2.66
C TRP A 55 -16.57 -7.21 2.79
N LEU A 56 -17.01 -5.96 2.59
CA LEU A 56 -16.15 -4.78 2.70
C LEU A 56 -15.56 -4.65 4.11
N GLY A 57 -16.39 -4.77 5.14
CA GLY A 57 -15.95 -4.67 6.54
C GLY A 57 -14.97 -5.78 6.92
N PHE A 58 -15.18 -6.99 6.40
CA PHE A 58 -14.26 -8.11 6.59
C PHE A 58 -12.90 -7.85 5.95
N VAL A 59 -12.85 -7.47 4.67
CA VAL A 59 -11.56 -7.21 4.00
C VAL A 59 -10.81 -6.03 4.62
N MET A 60 -11.52 -5.00 5.08
CA MET A 60 -10.97 -3.88 5.84
C MET A 60 -10.31 -4.30 7.16
N ALA A 61 -10.75 -5.41 7.79
CA ALA A 61 -10.15 -5.93 9.02
C ALA A 61 -9.09 -7.01 8.75
N PHE A 62 -9.30 -7.83 7.72
CA PHE A 62 -8.48 -8.97 7.37
C PHE A 62 -7.13 -8.58 6.77
N PHE A 63 -7.11 -7.65 5.81
CA PHE A 63 -5.87 -7.26 5.15
C PHE A 63 -4.86 -6.62 6.11
N PRO A 64 -5.24 -5.64 6.96
CA PRO A 64 -4.31 -5.13 7.97
C PRO A 64 -3.76 -6.22 8.89
N ALA A 65 -4.57 -7.23 9.25
CA ALA A 65 -4.14 -8.32 10.10
C ALA A 65 -3.02 -9.17 9.48
N ILE A 66 -3.11 -9.50 8.19
CA ILE A 66 -2.05 -10.26 7.51
C ILE A 66 -0.79 -9.43 7.26
N ALA A 67 -0.93 -8.11 7.10
CA ALA A 67 0.19 -7.19 6.98
C ALA A 67 0.93 -6.97 8.31
N GLN A 68 0.26 -7.15 9.46
CA GLN A 68 0.74 -6.62 10.73
C GLN A 68 2.14 -7.11 11.13
N LYS A 69 2.46 -8.39 10.90
CA LYS A 69 3.80 -8.93 11.20
C LYS A 69 4.91 -8.17 10.47
N TYR A 70 4.66 -7.72 9.24
CA TYR A 70 5.59 -6.93 8.46
C TYR A 70 5.59 -5.48 8.92
N MET A 71 4.42 -4.92 9.23
CA MET A 71 4.32 -3.58 9.82
C MET A 71 5.15 -3.45 11.09
N CYS A 72 5.04 -4.37 12.04
CA CYS A 72 5.82 -4.31 13.27
C CYS A 72 7.34 -4.37 13.02
N LYS A 73 7.78 -5.04 11.94
CA LYS A 73 9.19 -5.04 11.52
C LYS A 73 9.62 -3.72 10.89
N ILE A 74 8.74 -3.06 10.15
CA ILE A 74 9.00 -1.77 9.50
C ILE A 74 9.00 -0.64 10.53
N THR A 75 7.96 -0.57 11.35
CA THR A 75 7.74 0.54 12.29
C THR A 75 8.49 0.36 13.61
N GLY A 76 8.81 -0.89 13.98
CA GLY A 76 9.35 -1.22 15.29
C GLY A 76 8.33 -1.13 16.43
N SER A 77 7.04 -0.91 16.12
CA SER A 77 5.95 -0.85 17.10
C SER A 77 4.68 -1.56 16.58
N ASP A 78 3.72 -1.79 17.47
CA ASP A 78 2.45 -2.46 17.15
C ASP A 78 1.25 -1.48 17.16
N ASP A 79 1.52 -0.18 17.08
CA ASP A 79 0.51 0.88 17.33
C ASP A 79 -0.34 1.21 16.09
N VAL A 80 0.17 0.90 14.89
CA VAL A 80 -0.43 1.28 13.61
C VAL A 80 -0.59 0.05 12.73
N GLY A 81 -1.74 -0.05 12.06
CA GLY A 81 -2.03 -1.05 11.05
C GLY A 81 -1.80 -0.53 9.63
N PHE A 82 -1.86 -1.43 8.67
CA PHE A 82 -1.71 -1.09 7.26
C PHE A 82 -3.04 -1.22 6.52
N GLY A 83 -3.57 -0.09 6.04
CA GLY A 83 -4.91 0.03 5.47
C GLY A 83 -4.88 0.45 4.01
N HIS A 84 -4.42 -0.41 3.11
CA HIS A 84 -4.47 -0.17 1.66
C HIS A 84 -4.73 -1.48 0.92
N PHE A 85 -5.51 -1.44 -0.16
CA PHE A 85 -5.96 -2.64 -0.90
C PHE A 85 -4.91 -3.20 -1.88
N GLY A 86 -3.64 -3.23 -1.46
CA GLY A 86 -2.55 -3.92 -2.16
C GLY A 86 -1.78 -4.89 -1.26
N THR A 87 -2.37 -5.26 -0.13
CA THR A 87 -1.73 -5.94 0.98
C THR A 87 -1.18 -7.32 0.61
N VAL A 88 -1.88 -8.10 -0.22
CA VAL A 88 -1.40 -9.42 -0.66
C VAL A 88 -0.06 -9.29 -1.39
N GLY A 89 0.07 -8.29 -2.26
CA GLY A 89 1.31 -7.98 -2.94
C GLY A 89 2.43 -7.55 -2.00
N TYR A 90 2.12 -6.77 -0.97
CA TYR A 90 3.13 -6.31 0.00
C TYR A 90 3.60 -7.44 0.92
N VAL A 91 2.66 -8.28 1.37
CA VAL A 91 2.96 -9.50 2.14
C VAL A 91 3.78 -10.47 1.31
N LEU A 92 3.47 -10.64 0.01
CA LEU A 92 4.27 -11.45 -0.91
C LEU A 92 5.69 -10.89 -1.02
N ALA A 93 5.85 -9.59 -1.24
CA ALA A 93 7.17 -8.96 -1.31
C ALA A 93 7.98 -9.15 -0.02
N GLY A 94 7.32 -9.01 1.13
CA GLY A 94 7.93 -9.31 2.43
C GLY A 94 8.28 -10.79 2.61
N ALA A 95 7.47 -11.72 2.11
CA ALA A 95 7.76 -13.15 2.17
C ALA A 95 8.97 -13.51 1.30
N ILE A 96 9.01 -13.00 0.07
CA ILE A 96 10.15 -13.12 -0.85
C ILE A 96 11.42 -12.54 -0.21
N GLY A 97 11.32 -11.40 0.48
CA GLY A 97 12.41 -10.81 1.24
C GLY A 97 12.96 -11.76 2.31
N GLN A 98 12.10 -12.45 3.06
CA GLN A 98 12.54 -13.43 4.08
C GLN A 98 13.30 -14.61 3.45
N TRP A 99 12.89 -15.05 2.26
CA TRP A 99 13.50 -16.21 1.61
C TRP A 99 14.82 -15.88 0.90
N ILE A 100 14.84 -14.81 0.10
CA ILE A 100 15.97 -14.51 -0.80
C ILE A 100 16.92 -13.47 -0.19
N GLY A 101 16.44 -12.64 0.73
CA GLY A 101 17.18 -11.51 1.28
C GLY A 101 17.90 -11.77 2.61
N LYS A 102 17.91 -13.02 3.10
CA LYS A 102 18.54 -13.36 4.38
C LYS A 102 20.02 -12.93 4.40
N GLY A 103 20.39 -12.13 5.42
CA GLY A 103 21.74 -11.59 5.58
C GLY A 103 22.07 -10.36 4.71
N SER A 104 21.12 -9.84 3.92
CA SER A 104 21.31 -8.59 3.18
C SER A 104 21.18 -7.39 4.11
N LYS A 105 22.06 -6.39 3.93
CA LYS A 105 21.95 -5.10 4.63
C LYS A 105 20.74 -4.32 4.13
N SER A 106 20.19 -3.48 4.99
CA SER A 106 19.10 -2.57 4.63
C SER A 106 19.50 -1.63 3.48
N THR A 107 18.53 -1.20 2.68
CA THR A 107 18.68 -0.08 1.73
C THR A 107 19.14 1.19 2.43
N GLU A 108 18.77 1.35 3.70
CA GLU A 108 19.09 2.54 4.49
C GLU A 108 20.53 2.52 5.06
N GLU A 109 21.21 1.37 5.03
CA GLU A 109 22.58 1.23 5.58
C GLU A 109 23.67 1.54 4.53
N LEU A 110 23.69 2.77 4.02
CA LEU A 110 24.64 3.19 2.98
C LEU A 110 26.01 3.62 3.56
N ASN A 111 27.01 2.77 3.39
CA ASN A 111 28.42 3.10 3.61
C ASN A 111 29.00 3.73 2.34
N LEU A 112 28.99 5.06 2.28
CA LEU A 112 29.52 5.83 1.16
C LEU A 112 30.85 6.51 1.54
N PRO A 113 31.81 6.61 0.61
CA PRO A 113 33.01 7.41 0.81
C PRO A 113 32.65 8.88 1.03
N LYS A 114 33.52 9.65 1.68
CA LYS A 114 33.21 11.03 2.14
C LYS A 114 32.70 11.94 1.02
N ASN A 115 33.23 11.82 -0.20
CA ASN A 115 32.83 12.58 -1.38
C ASN A 115 31.41 12.27 -1.89
N LEU A 116 30.84 11.12 -1.55
CA LEU A 116 29.48 10.71 -1.91
C LEU A 116 28.51 10.77 -0.72
N SER A 117 28.94 11.33 0.41
CA SER A 117 28.13 11.37 1.63
C SER A 117 26.82 12.15 1.47
N PHE A 118 26.74 13.08 0.52
CA PHE A 118 25.52 13.81 0.19
C PHE A 118 24.39 12.91 -0.33
N LEU A 119 24.71 11.74 -0.91
CA LEU A 119 23.72 10.75 -1.35
C LEU A 119 23.02 10.03 -0.18
N ARG A 120 23.45 10.28 1.06
CA ARG A 120 22.72 9.86 2.27
C ARG A 120 21.46 10.69 2.49
N ASP A 121 21.40 11.90 1.95
CA ASP A 121 20.16 12.66 1.93
C ASP A 121 19.21 12.03 0.90
N SER A 122 18.07 11.52 1.39
CA SER A 122 17.10 10.82 0.54
C SER A 122 16.56 11.73 -0.56
N SER A 123 16.36 13.02 -0.31
CA SER A 123 15.83 13.95 -1.31
C SER A 123 16.83 14.16 -2.44
N VAL A 124 18.12 14.29 -2.11
CA VAL A 124 19.19 14.40 -3.12
C VAL A 124 19.34 13.10 -3.91
N SER A 125 19.35 11.96 -3.22
CA SER A 125 19.47 10.63 -3.85
C SER A 125 18.30 10.35 -4.80
N ILE A 126 17.06 10.66 -4.39
CA ILE A 126 15.87 10.54 -5.23
C ILE A 126 15.95 11.46 -6.43
N SER A 127 16.34 12.73 -6.24
CA SER A 127 16.46 13.71 -7.33
C SER A 127 17.44 13.23 -8.42
N ILE A 128 18.61 12.74 -8.02
CA ILE A 128 19.64 12.27 -8.97
C ILE A 128 19.17 11.01 -9.70
N THR A 129 18.58 10.06 -8.96
CA THR A 129 18.06 8.83 -9.58
C THR A 129 16.96 9.13 -10.59
N MET A 130 16.01 10.00 -10.24
CA MET A 130 14.93 10.39 -11.16
C MET A 130 15.44 11.24 -12.33
N ALA A 131 16.49 12.03 -12.14
CA ALA A 131 17.10 12.78 -13.22
C ALA A 131 17.66 11.82 -14.29
N ILE A 132 18.39 10.79 -13.87
CA ILE A 132 18.90 9.77 -14.79
C ILE A 132 17.74 9.10 -15.57
N ILE A 133 16.66 8.74 -14.88
CA ILE A 133 15.52 8.08 -15.51
C ILE A 133 14.78 9.00 -16.47
N TYR A 134 14.43 10.21 -16.04
CA TYR A 134 13.75 11.15 -16.93
C TYR A 134 14.62 11.55 -18.11
N LEU A 135 15.95 11.66 -17.96
CA LEU A 135 16.86 11.89 -19.07
C LEU A 135 16.78 10.76 -20.11
N ILE A 136 16.81 9.50 -19.67
CA ILE A 136 16.64 8.34 -20.58
C ILE A 136 15.28 8.41 -21.29
N LEU A 137 14.21 8.72 -20.55
CA LEU A 137 12.87 8.79 -21.11
C LEU A 137 12.70 9.92 -22.14
N VAL A 138 13.20 11.13 -21.87
CA VAL A 138 13.08 12.24 -22.82
C VAL A 138 13.99 12.06 -24.05
N ILE A 139 15.14 11.38 -23.90
CA ILE A 139 15.99 11.01 -25.04
C ILE A 139 15.27 9.97 -25.90
N ALA A 140 14.69 8.93 -25.28
CA ALA A 140 13.94 7.89 -25.99
C ALA A 140 12.68 8.43 -26.68
N ALA A 141 11.99 9.39 -26.05
CA ALA A 141 10.81 10.04 -26.63
C ALA A 141 11.15 10.99 -27.80
N GLY A 142 12.39 11.46 -27.88
CA GLY A 142 12.84 12.42 -28.89
C GLY A 142 12.62 13.88 -28.50
N SER A 143 13.59 14.74 -28.83
CA SER A 143 13.57 16.15 -28.42
C SER A 143 12.38 16.92 -28.99
N GLU A 144 12.00 16.65 -30.24
CA GLU A 144 10.88 17.33 -30.91
C GLU A 144 9.55 17.05 -30.20
N PHE A 145 9.26 15.78 -29.90
CA PHE A 145 8.03 15.39 -29.20
C PHE A 145 7.96 16.05 -27.82
N VAL A 146 9.05 15.99 -27.05
CA VAL A 146 9.08 16.58 -25.70
C VAL A 146 8.91 18.09 -25.77
N GLN A 147 9.58 18.76 -26.71
CA GLN A 147 9.52 20.22 -26.82
C GLN A 147 8.16 20.75 -27.28
N THR A 148 7.52 20.06 -28.21
CA THR A 148 6.24 20.48 -28.77
C THR A 148 5.05 20.08 -27.89
N GLN A 149 5.10 18.91 -27.25
CA GLN A 149 3.94 18.34 -26.55
C GLN A 149 4.01 18.41 -25.02
N LEU A 150 5.21 18.40 -24.42
CA LEU A 150 5.35 18.19 -22.96
C LEU A 150 6.01 19.37 -22.22
N SER A 151 7.05 19.98 -22.80
CA SER A 151 7.87 20.97 -22.10
C SER A 151 7.49 22.42 -22.37
N ALA A 152 6.45 22.64 -23.19
CA ALA A 152 6.01 23.97 -23.65
C ALA A 152 7.17 24.78 -24.26
N GLY A 153 7.94 24.16 -25.17
CA GLY A 153 9.07 24.77 -25.88
C GLY A 153 10.38 24.82 -25.09
N LYS A 154 10.43 24.38 -23.82
CA LYS A 154 11.67 24.35 -23.03
C LYS A 154 12.60 23.23 -23.50
N ASN A 155 13.91 23.42 -23.37
CA ASN A 155 14.89 22.36 -23.66
C ASN A 155 14.53 21.04 -22.96
N PHE A 156 14.50 19.93 -23.71
CA PHE A 156 14.04 18.62 -23.23
C PHE A 156 14.87 18.05 -22.07
N LEU A 157 16.18 18.30 -22.04
CA LEU A 157 17.07 17.88 -20.94
C LEU A 157 16.81 18.71 -19.67
N VAL A 158 16.67 20.02 -19.82
CA VAL A 158 16.32 20.91 -18.70
C VAL A 158 14.94 20.54 -18.14
N PHE A 159 13.98 20.23 -19.02
CA PHE A 159 12.68 19.72 -18.62
C PHE A 159 12.78 18.45 -17.77
N ALA A 160 13.58 17.46 -18.20
CA ALA A 160 13.80 16.23 -17.43
C ALA A 160 14.39 16.49 -16.04
N ILE A 161 15.37 17.40 -15.92
CA ILE A 161 15.96 17.78 -14.63
C ILE A 161 14.92 18.45 -13.72
N ILE A 162 14.11 19.37 -14.26
CA ILE A 162 13.02 20.02 -13.51
C ILE A 162 12.00 18.99 -13.04
N GLN A 163 11.61 18.04 -13.89
CA GLN A 163 10.68 16.97 -13.51
C GLN A 163 11.25 16.07 -12.41
N ALA A 164 12.55 15.75 -12.47
CA ALA A 164 13.22 14.96 -11.44
C ALA A 164 13.23 15.64 -10.06
N ILE A 165 13.56 16.93 -10.03
CA ILE A 165 13.54 17.74 -8.80
C ILE A 165 12.11 17.88 -8.29
N THR A 166 11.13 18.11 -9.19
CA THR A 166 9.71 18.21 -8.83
C THR A 166 9.20 16.90 -8.21
N PHE A 167 9.58 15.76 -8.79
CA PHE A 167 9.26 14.45 -8.22
C PHE A 167 9.84 14.29 -6.82
N ALA A 168 11.13 14.60 -6.64
CA ALA A 168 11.78 14.51 -5.34
C ALA A 168 11.15 15.44 -4.30
N ALA A 169 10.74 16.65 -4.69
CA ALA A 169 9.99 17.58 -3.85
C ALA A 169 8.62 17.00 -3.45
N GLY A 170 7.90 16.36 -4.39
CA GLY A 170 6.67 15.64 -4.11
C GLY A 170 6.87 14.52 -3.08
N VAL A 171 7.92 13.70 -3.24
CA VAL A 171 8.26 12.66 -2.26
C VAL A 171 8.61 13.28 -0.90
N PHE A 172 9.40 14.36 -0.87
CA PHE A 172 9.72 15.05 0.38
C PHE A 172 8.46 15.54 1.11
N ILE A 173 7.52 16.16 0.40
CA ILE A 173 6.24 16.60 0.98
C ILE A 173 5.46 15.42 1.54
N ILE A 174 5.39 14.28 0.82
CA ILE A 174 4.78 13.05 1.32
C ILE A 174 5.44 12.60 2.62
N LEU A 175 6.78 12.54 2.66
CA LEU A 175 7.50 12.10 3.85
C LEU A 175 7.25 13.01 5.06
N GLN A 176 7.17 14.33 4.87
CA GLN A 176 6.84 15.26 5.96
C GLN A 176 5.38 15.14 6.41
N GLY A 177 4.45 15.08 5.46
CA GLY A 177 3.02 14.94 5.74
C GLY A 177 2.69 13.66 6.50
N VAL A 178 3.29 12.53 6.10
CA VAL A 178 3.08 11.24 6.79
C VAL A 178 3.59 11.29 8.23
N ARG A 179 4.77 11.90 8.48
CA ARG A 179 5.30 12.05 9.84
C ARG A 179 4.38 12.89 10.73
N LEU A 180 3.84 13.99 10.20
CA LEU A 180 2.86 14.81 10.89
C LEU A 180 1.60 14.02 11.22
N ILE A 181 1.05 13.30 10.24
CA ILE A 181 -0.16 12.49 10.41
C ILE A 181 0.05 11.40 11.47
N LEU A 182 1.18 10.70 11.47
CA LEU A 182 1.50 9.69 12.47
C LEU A 182 1.55 10.26 13.89
N ALA A 183 2.11 11.46 14.05
CA ALA A 183 2.23 12.11 15.34
C ALA A 183 0.86 12.47 15.95
N GLU A 184 -0.12 12.78 15.12
CA GLU A 184 -1.45 13.24 15.58
C GLU A 184 -2.52 12.14 15.57
N ILE A 185 -2.57 11.31 14.51
CA ILE A 185 -3.61 10.28 14.37
C ILE A 185 -3.43 9.17 15.41
N VAL A 186 -2.20 8.74 15.71
CA VAL A 186 -2.01 7.62 16.64
C VAL A 186 -2.52 7.97 18.04
N PRO A 187 -2.14 9.10 18.66
CA PRO A 187 -2.72 9.51 19.94
C PRO A 187 -4.23 9.77 19.86
N ALA A 188 -4.71 10.49 18.84
CA ALA A 188 -6.14 10.79 18.69
C ALA A 188 -6.99 9.53 18.56
N PHE A 189 -6.51 8.54 17.82
CA PHE A 189 -7.22 7.28 17.61
C PHE A 189 -7.27 6.44 18.88
N THR A 190 -6.18 6.39 19.67
CA THR A 190 -6.20 5.65 20.95
C THR A 190 -7.29 6.14 21.91
N GLY A 191 -7.48 7.46 22.01
CA GLY A 191 -8.55 8.03 22.84
C GLY A 191 -9.97 7.70 22.36
N PHE A 192 -10.17 7.58 21.05
CA PHE A 192 -11.46 7.17 20.47
C PHE A 192 -11.69 5.65 20.58
N SER A 193 -10.65 4.86 20.31
CA SER A 193 -10.75 3.39 20.22
C SER A 193 -11.03 2.77 21.58
N GLU A 194 -10.49 3.31 22.68
CA GLU A 194 -10.77 2.81 24.04
C GLU A 194 -12.27 2.72 24.37
N ARG A 195 -13.10 3.63 23.84
CA ARG A 195 -14.54 3.62 24.07
C ARG A 195 -15.29 2.69 23.11
N LEU A 196 -14.92 2.69 21.83
CA LEU A 196 -15.68 1.99 20.79
C LEU A 196 -15.17 0.56 20.54
N VAL A 197 -13.86 0.41 20.33
CA VAL A 197 -13.18 -0.86 20.00
C VAL A 197 -11.84 -0.92 20.75
N PRO A 198 -11.82 -1.52 21.95
CA PRO A 198 -10.62 -1.61 22.78
C PRO A 198 -9.48 -2.30 22.04
N ASN A 199 -8.29 -1.70 22.12
CA ASN A 199 -7.07 -2.17 21.46
C ASN A 199 -7.14 -2.17 19.92
N ALA A 200 -8.09 -1.45 19.32
CA ALA A 200 -8.07 -1.26 17.87
C ALA A 200 -6.84 -0.46 17.44
N LYS A 201 -6.34 -0.78 16.27
CA LYS A 201 -5.24 -0.08 15.60
C LYS A 201 -5.79 0.70 14.41
N PRO A 202 -5.41 1.97 14.24
CA PRO A 202 -5.73 2.71 13.03
C PRO A 202 -4.93 2.10 11.88
N ALA A 203 -5.61 1.61 10.85
CA ALA A 203 -4.98 1.11 9.65
C ALA A 203 -4.95 2.21 8.58
N LEU A 204 -3.74 2.66 8.24
CA LEU A 204 -3.49 3.84 7.42
C LEU A 204 -2.93 3.47 6.06
N ASP A 205 -3.08 4.41 5.13
CA ASP A 205 -2.71 4.27 3.73
C ASP A 205 -1.23 3.92 3.51
N CYS A 206 -0.90 3.37 2.34
CA CYS A 206 0.40 2.86 1.98
C CYS A 206 1.59 3.81 2.19
N PRO A 207 1.49 5.15 2.05
CA PRO A 207 2.63 6.03 2.31
C PRO A 207 3.07 6.03 3.78
N ILE A 208 2.28 5.47 4.70
CA ILE A 208 2.61 5.36 6.13
C ILE A 208 3.96 4.68 6.37
N VAL A 209 4.40 3.80 5.48
CA VAL A 209 5.68 3.08 5.61
C VAL A 209 6.86 3.82 4.97
N PHE A 210 6.62 4.86 4.16
CA PHE A 210 7.66 5.52 3.37
C PHE A 210 8.71 6.23 4.24
N PRO A 211 8.36 6.92 5.35
CA PRO A 211 9.35 7.55 6.22
C PRO A 211 10.31 6.59 6.91
N TYR A 212 9.98 5.29 7.00
CA TYR A 212 10.78 4.28 7.67
C TYR A 212 11.90 3.71 6.79
N ALA A 213 11.71 3.70 5.46
CA ALA A 213 12.74 3.28 4.52
C ALA A 213 12.65 4.04 3.18
N PRO A 214 13.00 5.34 3.14
CA PRO A 214 12.88 6.17 1.94
C PRO A 214 13.71 5.68 0.74
N ASN A 215 14.88 5.05 0.96
CA ASN A 215 15.63 4.48 -0.16
C ASN A 215 14.94 3.22 -0.71
N ALA A 216 14.31 2.41 0.15
CA ALA A 216 13.51 1.26 -0.27
C ALA A 216 12.28 1.67 -1.10
N VAL A 217 11.68 2.84 -0.83
CA VAL A 217 10.57 3.39 -1.64
C VAL A 217 10.99 3.53 -3.10
N LEU A 218 12.14 4.15 -3.33
CA LEU A 218 12.64 4.38 -4.69
C LEU A 218 13.04 3.08 -5.39
N ILE A 219 13.79 2.23 -4.69
CA ILE A 219 14.22 0.92 -5.23
C ILE A 219 12.99 0.06 -5.53
N GLY A 220 11.99 0.06 -4.64
CA GLY A 220 10.74 -0.66 -4.81
C GLY A 220 9.95 -0.18 -6.01
N PHE A 221 9.80 1.14 -6.17
CA PHE A 221 9.15 1.73 -7.35
C PHE A 221 9.80 1.26 -8.64
N LEU A 222 11.12 1.42 -8.76
CA LEU A 222 11.84 1.08 -9.98
C LEU A 222 11.81 -0.41 -10.28
N SER A 223 12.05 -1.23 -9.26
CA SER A 223 12.04 -2.68 -9.43
C SER A 223 10.65 -3.22 -9.77
N SER A 224 9.60 -2.67 -9.15
CA SER A 224 8.21 -2.96 -9.50
C SER A 224 7.88 -2.52 -10.92
N PHE A 225 8.30 -1.32 -11.34
CA PHE A 225 8.06 -0.83 -12.69
C PHE A 225 8.75 -1.70 -13.75
N VAL A 226 10.00 -2.11 -13.51
CA VAL A 226 10.69 -3.10 -14.35
C VAL A 226 9.94 -4.43 -14.38
N GLY A 227 9.46 -4.91 -13.22
CA GLY A 227 8.59 -6.08 -13.16
C GLY A 227 7.31 -5.93 -13.99
N GLY A 228 6.73 -4.73 -14.02
CA GLY A 228 5.59 -4.40 -14.85
C GLY A 228 5.91 -4.45 -16.35
N LEU A 229 7.04 -3.90 -16.77
CA LEU A 229 7.51 -3.95 -18.17
C LEU A 229 7.78 -5.40 -18.61
N VAL A 230 8.41 -6.19 -17.76
CA VAL A 230 8.60 -7.63 -18.00
C VAL A 230 7.24 -8.33 -18.10
N GLY A 231 6.31 -8.03 -17.18
CA GLY A 231 4.95 -8.55 -17.21
C GLY A 231 4.23 -8.22 -18.53
N LEU A 232 4.31 -6.97 -18.99
CA LEU A 232 3.75 -6.55 -20.27
C LEU A 232 4.34 -7.34 -21.45
N ALA A 233 5.67 -7.49 -21.50
CA ALA A 233 6.32 -8.26 -22.55
C ALA A 233 5.88 -9.74 -22.53
N MET A 234 5.80 -10.35 -21.35
CA MET A 234 5.32 -11.73 -21.20
C MET A 234 3.87 -11.88 -21.65
N LEU A 235 2.98 -10.95 -21.28
CA LEU A 235 1.58 -10.96 -21.73
C LEU A 235 1.48 -10.86 -23.26
N GLY A 236 2.33 -10.03 -23.89
CA GLY A 236 2.43 -9.95 -25.35
C GLY A 236 2.88 -11.26 -25.99
N MET A 237 3.90 -11.91 -25.45
CA MET A 237 4.36 -13.22 -25.94
C MET A 237 3.30 -14.32 -25.81
N LEU A 238 2.44 -14.22 -24.79
CA LEU A 238 1.33 -15.15 -24.56
C LEU A 238 0.09 -14.83 -25.39
N ASN A 239 0.06 -13.71 -26.13
CA ASN A 239 -1.12 -13.17 -26.81
C ASN A 239 -2.31 -12.94 -25.83
N TRP A 240 -2.01 -12.51 -24.60
CA TRP A 240 -3.02 -12.20 -23.58
C TRP A 240 -3.35 -10.71 -23.57
N VAL A 241 -4.37 -10.33 -22.78
CA VAL A 241 -4.72 -8.92 -22.58
C VAL A 241 -3.51 -8.17 -22.02
N LEU A 242 -3.10 -7.11 -22.72
CA LEU A 242 -1.95 -6.30 -22.34
C LEU A 242 -2.33 -5.34 -21.21
N ILE A 243 -1.64 -5.47 -20.09
CA ILE A 243 -1.77 -4.54 -18.95
C ILE A 243 -0.61 -3.56 -18.99
N LEU A 244 -0.92 -2.30 -19.32
CA LEU A 244 0.08 -1.23 -19.38
C LEU A 244 0.53 -0.85 -17.96
N PRO A 245 1.85 -0.88 -17.67
CA PRO A 245 2.39 -0.49 -16.37
C PRO A 245 2.09 0.97 -16.01
N GLY A 246 1.18 1.19 -15.06
CA GLY A 246 0.85 2.53 -14.58
C GLY A 246 1.88 3.05 -13.58
N VAL A 247 2.32 4.30 -13.74
CA VAL A 247 3.31 4.91 -12.84
C VAL A 247 2.79 5.01 -11.40
N VAL A 248 1.53 5.38 -11.19
CA VAL A 248 0.94 5.53 -9.85
C VAL A 248 0.95 4.19 -9.08
N PRO A 249 0.42 3.07 -9.62
CA PRO A 249 0.50 1.77 -8.93
C PRO A 249 1.95 1.30 -8.70
N HIS A 250 2.83 1.43 -9.69
CA HIS A 250 4.22 1.02 -9.49
C HIS A 250 4.94 1.90 -8.49
N PHE A 251 4.64 3.20 -8.43
CA PHE A 251 5.20 4.09 -7.42
C PHE A 251 4.66 3.76 -6.04
N PHE A 252 3.35 3.87 -5.79
CA PHE A 252 2.80 3.69 -4.44
C PHE A 252 2.85 2.23 -3.99
N CYS A 253 2.33 1.29 -4.78
CA CYS A 253 2.28 -0.12 -4.42
C CYS A 253 3.68 -0.76 -4.55
N GLY A 254 4.43 -0.43 -5.60
CA GLY A 254 5.81 -0.93 -5.74
C GLY A 254 6.77 -0.39 -4.68
N ALA A 255 6.68 0.90 -4.31
CA ALA A 255 7.45 1.42 -3.18
C ALA A 255 7.12 0.70 -1.88
N THR A 256 5.83 0.50 -1.61
CA THR A 256 5.37 -0.24 -0.41
C THR A 256 5.90 -1.66 -0.40
N ALA A 257 5.81 -2.37 -1.54
CA ALA A 257 6.39 -3.70 -1.69
C ALA A 257 7.91 -3.70 -1.44
N GLY A 258 8.62 -2.67 -1.91
CA GLY A 258 10.04 -2.45 -1.63
C GLY A 258 10.34 -2.28 -0.15
N VAL A 259 9.53 -1.50 0.58
CA VAL A 259 9.68 -1.31 2.03
C VAL A 259 9.42 -2.61 2.80
N PHE A 260 8.39 -3.37 2.44
CA PHE A 260 8.09 -4.68 3.04
C PHE A 260 9.21 -5.71 2.76
N GLY A 261 9.72 -5.73 1.53
CA GLY A 261 10.87 -6.55 1.14
C GLY A 261 12.15 -6.14 1.87
N ASN A 262 12.40 -4.83 2.04
CA ASN A 262 13.56 -4.32 2.77
C ASN A 262 13.54 -4.70 4.24
N ALA A 263 12.40 -4.56 4.91
CA ALA A 263 12.25 -4.88 6.34
C ALA A 263 12.48 -6.36 6.68
N THR A 264 12.46 -7.23 5.66
CA THR A 264 12.61 -8.67 5.84
C THR A 264 13.85 -9.26 5.20
N GLY A 265 14.38 -8.61 4.17
CA GLY A 265 15.46 -9.14 3.33
C GLY A 265 16.43 -8.08 2.81
N GLY A 266 16.46 -6.89 3.42
CA GLY A 266 17.35 -5.79 3.04
C GLY A 266 17.23 -5.39 1.56
N ARG A 267 18.34 -4.93 0.97
CA ARG A 267 18.40 -4.49 -0.44
C ARG A 267 17.92 -5.57 -1.42
N ARG A 268 18.31 -6.83 -1.19
CA ARG A 268 17.89 -7.95 -2.05
C ARG A 268 16.39 -8.18 -1.97
N GLY A 269 15.82 -8.13 -0.77
CA GLY A 269 14.38 -8.22 -0.55
C GLY A 269 13.61 -7.06 -1.18
N ALA A 270 14.13 -5.84 -1.07
CA ALA A 270 13.53 -4.65 -1.69
C ALA A 270 13.44 -4.79 -3.22
N ILE A 271 14.52 -5.23 -3.87
CA ILE A 271 14.57 -5.41 -5.33
C ILE A 271 13.68 -6.58 -5.76
N VAL A 272 13.95 -7.80 -5.28
CA VAL A 272 13.27 -9.00 -5.78
C VAL A 272 11.81 -9.03 -5.35
N GLY A 273 11.50 -8.62 -4.12
CA GLY A 273 10.13 -8.55 -3.62
C GLY A 273 9.28 -7.57 -4.41
N ALA A 274 9.79 -6.36 -4.68
CA ALA A 274 9.07 -5.38 -5.47
C ALA A 274 8.97 -5.76 -6.95
N PHE A 275 9.98 -6.43 -7.52
CA PHE A 275 9.91 -6.97 -8.89
C PHE A 275 8.79 -8.00 -9.03
N VAL A 276 8.71 -8.96 -8.10
CA VAL A 276 7.65 -9.98 -8.07
C VAL A 276 6.28 -9.32 -7.88
N HIS A 277 6.18 -8.29 -7.03
CA HIS A 277 4.98 -7.48 -6.93
C HIS A 277 4.60 -6.83 -8.27
N GLY A 278 5.57 -6.24 -8.98
CA GLY A 278 5.39 -5.64 -10.30
C GLY A 278 4.81 -6.61 -11.32
N VAL A 279 5.38 -7.82 -11.39
CA VAL A 279 4.86 -8.91 -12.24
C VAL A 279 3.44 -9.29 -11.81
N LEU A 280 3.20 -9.44 -10.50
CA LEU A 280 1.88 -9.79 -9.98
C LEU A 280 0.80 -8.79 -10.41
N ILE A 281 1.06 -7.48 -10.29
CA ILE A 281 0.07 -6.46 -10.67
C ILE A 281 -0.09 -6.30 -12.19
N SER A 282 0.78 -6.90 -13.01
CA SER A 282 0.56 -7.03 -14.46
C SER A 282 -0.33 -8.22 -14.81
N PHE A 283 -0.15 -9.37 -14.15
CA PHE A 283 -0.91 -10.58 -14.47
C PHE A 283 -2.27 -10.65 -13.79
N LEU A 284 -2.37 -10.20 -12.54
CA LEU A 284 -3.58 -10.34 -11.76
C LEU A 284 -4.81 -9.66 -12.40
N PRO A 285 -4.70 -8.46 -12.99
CA PRO A 285 -5.84 -7.83 -13.65
C PRO A 285 -6.37 -8.60 -14.86
N VAL A 286 -5.54 -9.40 -15.55
CA VAL A 286 -5.96 -10.25 -16.67
C VAL A 286 -7.04 -11.25 -16.23
N PHE A 287 -6.93 -11.77 -15.02
CA PHE A 287 -7.91 -12.70 -14.45
C PHE A 287 -9.13 -11.99 -13.85
N LEU A 288 -8.99 -10.72 -13.46
CA LEU A 288 -10.09 -9.90 -12.96
C LEU A 288 -10.98 -9.38 -14.09
N LEU A 289 -10.39 -9.03 -15.24
CA LEU A 289 -11.09 -8.41 -16.36
C LEU A 289 -12.35 -9.17 -16.83
N PRO A 290 -12.36 -10.51 -16.97
CA PRO A 290 -13.58 -11.24 -17.32
C PRO A 290 -14.71 -11.06 -16.30
N VAL A 291 -14.40 -10.90 -15.01
CA VAL A 291 -15.38 -10.61 -13.96
C VAL A 291 -15.95 -9.19 -14.12
N LEU A 292 -15.16 -8.28 -14.72
CA LEU A 292 -15.55 -6.90 -14.97
C LEU A 292 -16.12 -6.67 -16.39
N GLY A 293 -15.98 -7.62 -17.31
CA GLY A 293 -16.34 -7.46 -18.72
C GLY A 293 -17.83 -7.22 -18.95
N ASP A 294 -18.68 -7.85 -18.13
CA ASP A 294 -20.14 -7.66 -18.15
C ASP A 294 -20.58 -6.26 -17.69
N LEU A 295 -19.63 -5.41 -17.28
CA LEU A 295 -19.86 -4.09 -16.68
C LEU A 295 -19.60 -2.92 -17.62
N GLY A 296 -19.19 -3.17 -18.87
CA GLY A 296 -18.89 -2.11 -19.84
C GLY A 296 -17.60 -1.33 -19.57
N PHE A 297 -16.78 -1.73 -18.60
CA PHE A 297 -15.41 -1.21 -18.39
C PHE A 297 -14.43 -1.84 -19.39
N ALA A 298 -14.72 -1.67 -20.68
CA ALA A 298 -13.78 -2.05 -21.72
C ALA A 298 -12.52 -1.18 -21.57
N ALA A 299 -11.38 -1.81 -21.30
CA ALA A 299 -10.03 -1.20 -21.21
C ALA A 299 -9.63 -0.46 -19.93
N THR A 300 -10.35 -0.55 -18.80
CA THR A 300 -9.82 -0.10 -17.49
C THR A 300 -10.00 -1.16 -16.41
N THR A 301 -9.06 -1.23 -15.47
CA THR A 301 -9.07 -2.24 -14.39
C THR A 301 -8.38 -1.72 -13.14
N PHE A 302 -8.52 -2.46 -12.04
CA PHE A 302 -7.85 -2.16 -10.78
C PHE A 302 -6.44 -2.72 -10.77
N SER A 303 -5.50 -1.92 -10.28
CA SER A 303 -4.07 -2.21 -10.29
C SER A 303 -3.56 -2.82 -8.98
N ASP A 304 -4.20 -2.52 -7.84
CA ASP A 304 -3.73 -3.05 -6.57
C ASP A 304 -4.17 -4.50 -6.38
N THR A 305 -3.28 -5.29 -5.77
CA THR A 305 -3.44 -6.74 -5.70
C THR A 305 -4.72 -7.20 -5.01
N ASP A 306 -5.21 -6.49 -3.99
CA ASP A 306 -6.37 -6.97 -3.24
C ASP A 306 -7.67 -6.78 -4.04
N PHE A 307 -7.76 -5.81 -4.96
CA PHE A 307 -8.90 -5.73 -5.88
C PHE A 307 -8.96 -6.97 -6.78
N GLY A 308 -7.81 -7.40 -7.31
CA GLY A 308 -7.72 -8.64 -8.07
C GLY A 308 -8.10 -9.86 -7.24
N VAL A 309 -7.53 -10.01 -6.04
CA VAL A 309 -7.80 -11.17 -5.18
C VAL A 309 -9.27 -11.23 -4.75
N VAL A 310 -9.81 -10.13 -4.22
CA VAL A 310 -11.21 -10.06 -3.76
C VAL A 310 -12.15 -10.18 -4.94
N GLY A 311 -11.89 -9.45 -6.03
CA GLY A 311 -12.75 -9.46 -7.22
C GLY A 311 -12.81 -10.82 -7.89
N ILE A 312 -11.69 -11.53 -8.04
CA ILE A 312 -11.66 -12.89 -8.62
C ILE A 312 -12.36 -13.88 -7.68
N LEU A 313 -12.08 -13.83 -6.38
CA LEU A 313 -12.72 -14.72 -5.40
C LEU A 313 -14.23 -14.53 -5.39
N MET A 314 -14.68 -13.29 -5.26
CA MET A 314 -16.10 -12.95 -5.26
C MET A 314 -16.76 -13.24 -6.60
N GLY A 315 -16.10 -12.95 -7.72
CA GLY A 315 -16.61 -13.27 -9.06
C GLY A 315 -16.88 -14.77 -9.24
N LYS A 316 -15.97 -15.63 -8.76
CA LYS A 316 -16.17 -17.09 -8.77
C LYS A 316 -17.34 -17.51 -7.87
N LEU A 317 -17.45 -16.97 -6.67
CA LEU A 317 -18.57 -17.28 -5.76
C LEU A 317 -19.92 -16.79 -6.33
N ALA A 318 -19.92 -15.60 -6.93
CA ALA A 318 -21.07 -15.00 -7.59
C ALA A 318 -21.54 -15.83 -8.79
N GLY A 319 -20.61 -16.37 -9.58
CA GLY A 319 -20.92 -17.24 -10.72
C GLY A 319 -21.58 -18.56 -10.32
N VAL A 320 -21.38 -19.04 -9.08
CA VAL A 320 -22.10 -20.21 -8.54
C VAL A 320 -23.50 -19.81 -8.03
N GLY A 321 -23.62 -18.64 -7.40
CA GLY A 321 -24.92 -18.04 -7.09
C GLY A 321 -24.93 -17.11 -5.88
N ALA A 322 -25.90 -16.18 -5.88
CA ALA A 322 -26.13 -15.17 -4.84
C ALA A 322 -26.19 -15.74 -3.41
N VAL A 323 -26.79 -16.93 -3.25
CA VAL A 323 -26.95 -17.58 -1.94
C VAL A 323 -25.59 -18.00 -1.39
N LEU A 324 -24.72 -18.58 -2.22
CA LEU A 324 -23.42 -19.08 -1.77
C LEU A 324 -22.52 -17.94 -1.29
N ILE A 325 -22.39 -16.86 -2.09
CA ILE A 325 -21.54 -15.72 -1.72
C ILE A 325 -22.00 -15.04 -0.43
N SER A 326 -23.31 -15.08 -0.16
CA SER A 326 -23.90 -14.60 1.10
C SER A 326 -23.58 -15.54 2.26
N LEU A 327 -23.82 -16.84 2.11
CA LEU A 327 -23.55 -17.84 3.15
C LEU A 327 -22.07 -17.88 3.54
N VAL A 328 -21.17 -17.75 2.58
CA VAL A 328 -19.72 -17.72 2.83
C VAL A 328 -19.35 -16.58 3.76
N ILE A 329 -19.82 -15.35 3.51
CA ILE A 329 -19.45 -14.22 4.37
C ILE A 329 -20.08 -14.32 5.76
N PHE A 330 -21.33 -14.81 5.87
CA PHE A 330 -21.94 -15.07 7.17
C PHE A 330 -21.18 -16.16 7.95
N ALA A 331 -20.74 -17.23 7.28
CA ALA A 331 -19.95 -18.29 7.89
C ALA A 331 -18.57 -17.79 8.35
N ILE A 332 -17.88 -16.98 7.55
CA ILE A 332 -16.59 -16.38 7.92
C ILE A 332 -16.76 -15.51 9.18
N ILE A 333 -17.72 -14.59 9.17
CA ILE A 333 -17.93 -13.68 10.31
C ILE A 333 -18.39 -14.46 11.55
N GLY A 334 -19.35 -15.38 11.40
CA GLY A 334 -19.81 -16.25 12.49
C GLY A 334 -18.68 -17.07 13.09
N GLY A 335 -17.81 -17.65 12.25
CA GLY A 335 -16.62 -18.39 12.66
C GLY A 335 -15.60 -17.52 13.40
N LEU A 336 -15.35 -16.29 12.94
CA LEU A 336 -14.44 -15.36 13.62
C LEU A 336 -14.96 -14.93 14.99
N VAL A 337 -16.26 -14.68 15.12
CA VAL A 337 -16.90 -14.33 16.39
C VAL A 337 -16.89 -15.54 17.34
N ALA A 338 -17.21 -16.74 16.84
CA ALA A 338 -17.14 -17.96 17.63
C ALA A 338 -15.71 -18.23 18.12
N TYR A 339 -14.70 -18.10 17.25
CA TYR A 339 -13.30 -18.24 17.62
C TYR A 339 -12.88 -17.23 18.70
N HIS A 340 -13.32 -15.99 18.60
CA HIS A 340 -13.04 -14.97 19.61
C HIS A 340 -13.61 -15.32 21.00
N ARG A 341 -14.80 -15.93 21.06
CA ARG A 341 -15.46 -16.33 22.31
C ARG A 341 -14.95 -17.65 22.88
N LEU A 342 -14.66 -18.62 22.02
CA LEU A 342 -14.34 -19.99 22.44
C LEU A 342 -12.85 -20.21 22.71
N VAL A 343 -11.97 -19.45 22.06
CA VAL A 343 -10.53 -19.58 22.24
C VAL A 343 -10.05 -18.47 23.16
N PRO A 344 -9.35 -18.77 24.27
CA PRO A 344 -8.74 -17.76 25.12
C PRO A 344 -7.61 -17.04 24.37
N GLU A 345 -7.46 -15.75 24.61
CA GLU A 345 -6.39 -14.94 24.02
C GLU A 345 -5.10 -15.23 24.80
N LYS A 346 -4.04 -15.68 24.12
CA LYS A 346 -2.73 -15.83 24.77
C LYS A 346 -2.24 -14.43 25.13
N ALA A 347 -1.87 -14.21 26.39
CA ALA A 347 -1.25 -12.96 26.81
C ALA A 347 0.00 -12.70 25.96
N ILE A 348 -0.05 -11.69 25.10
CA ILE A 348 1.13 -11.23 24.36
C ILE A 348 2.02 -10.55 25.39
N ALA A 349 3.20 -11.12 25.66
CA ALA A 349 4.22 -10.46 26.46
C ALA A 349 4.53 -9.11 25.78
N LYS A 350 4.16 -8.00 26.43
CA LYS A 350 4.54 -6.66 25.99
C LYS A 350 6.07 -6.62 25.97
N HIS A 351 6.68 -6.72 24.79
CA HIS A 351 8.10 -6.43 24.66
C HIS A 351 8.33 -5.00 25.16
N PRO A 352 9.27 -4.76 26.08
CA PRO A 352 9.52 -3.40 26.56
C PRO A 352 9.86 -2.52 25.37
N LEU A 353 9.05 -1.48 25.19
CA LEU A 353 9.21 -0.46 24.18
C LEU A 353 10.66 0.02 24.19
N LYS A 354 11.41 -0.16 23.10
CA LYS A 354 12.60 0.66 22.88
C LYS A 354 12.09 2.07 22.62
N HIS A 355 12.04 2.89 23.66
CA HIS A 355 11.74 4.31 23.51
C HIS A 355 12.58 4.87 22.36
N PHE A 356 11.89 5.36 21.34
CA PHE A 356 12.46 6.23 20.34
C PHE A 356 13.10 7.39 21.11
N LYS A 357 14.43 7.40 21.25
CA LYS A 357 15.12 8.56 21.79
C LYS A 357 14.98 9.64 20.72
N PRO A 358 14.19 10.71 20.95
CA PRO A 358 14.23 11.85 20.04
C PRO A 358 15.67 12.31 19.95
N ASN A 359 16.13 12.57 18.73
CA ASN A 359 17.47 13.08 18.48
C ASN A 359 17.65 14.33 19.35
N ARG A 360 18.58 14.30 20.32
CA ARG A 360 18.83 15.37 21.31
C ARG A 360 19.23 16.72 20.68
N LEU A 361 19.31 16.79 19.35
CA LEU A 361 19.64 17.98 18.57
C LEU A 361 18.42 18.83 18.14
N LEU A 362 17.18 18.42 18.43
CA LEU A 362 15.96 19.19 18.08
C LEU A 362 15.13 19.70 19.27
N MET A 363 15.68 19.65 20.49
CA MET A 363 15.16 20.38 21.66
C MET A 363 16.23 21.41 22.05
N PRO A 364 16.14 22.67 21.55
CA PRO A 364 15.41 23.71 22.26
C PRO A 364 14.84 24.85 21.38
N VAL A 365 14.21 24.56 20.23
CA VAL A 365 13.60 25.63 19.40
C VAL A 365 12.17 25.97 19.84
N TRP A 366 11.40 24.98 20.30
CA TRP A 366 10.01 25.17 20.73
C TRP A 366 9.84 25.95 22.05
N LEU A 367 10.87 25.98 22.91
CA LEU A 367 10.84 26.75 24.16
C LEU A 367 11.17 28.25 23.97
N ARG A 368 11.64 28.68 22.79
CA ARG A 368 11.95 30.09 22.50
C ARG A 368 10.76 30.89 21.93
N PHE A 369 9.67 30.25 21.52
CA PHE A 369 8.49 30.94 20.99
C PHE A 369 7.42 31.26 22.04
N ARG A 370 7.60 30.82 23.29
CA ARG A 370 6.62 31.05 24.37
C ARG A 370 6.77 32.41 25.08
N THR A 371 7.72 33.24 24.69
CA THR A 371 8.02 34.53 25.34
C THR A 371 7.78 35.76 24.46
N ILE A 372 7.15 35.61 23.28
CA ILE A 372 6.84 36.73 22.36
C ILE A 372 5.32 36.99 22.23
N LEU A 373 4.49 36.23 22.93
CA LEU A 373 3.05 36.50 23.02
C LEU A 373 2.59 36.43 24.48
N TYR A 374 2.98 37.43 25.26
CA TYR A 374 2.23 38.03 26.38
C TYR A 374 2.77 39.43 26.63
#